data_AF-A0A0M8WHX8-F1
#
_entry.id   AF-A0A0M8WHX8-F1
#
_cell.length_a   1.000
_cell.length_b   1.000
_cell.length_c   1.000
_cell.angle_alpha   90.00
_cell.angle_beta   90.00
_cell.angle_gamma   90.00
#
_symmetry.space_group_name_H-M   'P 1'
#
loop_
_entity.id
_entity.type
_entity.pdbx_description
1 polymer ?
#
loop_
_entity_poly.entity_id
_entity_poly.type
_entity_poly.pdbx_seq_one_letter_code
_entity_poly.pdbx_strand_id
1 'polypeptide(L)' 'MSPDLVTSPGSVRSAAELNAAIRALWSHPAVPLTDGQRAEYWRLCAELARVQRGDVAAVA' A
#
# COMPACT_ATOMS: atom_id res chain seq x y z
N MET A 1 3.83 25.78 15.42
CA MET A 1 4.44 24.48 15.08
C MET A 1 3.32 23.48 14.94
N SER A 2 3.30 22.73 13.84
CA SER A 2 2.18 21.95 13.29
C SER A 2 1.47 21.04 14.30
N PRO A 3 0.12 20.97 14.29
CA PRO A 3 -0.58 19.99 15.10
C PRO A 3 -0.50 18.63 14.41
N ASP A 4 -0.13 17.65 15.23
CA ASP A 4 -0.54 16.25 15.24
C ASP A 4 -1.12 15.68 13.94
N LEU A 5 -0.31 14.86 13.28
CA LEU A 5 -0.79 13.86 12.33
C LEU A 5 -1.67 12.87 13.10
N VAL A 6 -2.94 13.24 13.27
CA VAL A 6 -4.03 12.34 13.61
C VAL A 6 -4.03 11.25 12.55
N THR A 7 -3.33 10.16 12.84
CA THR A 7 -3.47 8.92 12.10
C THR A 7 -4.82 8.36 12.54
N SER A 8 -5.87 8.83 11.87
CA SER A 8 -7.24 8.36 12.08
C SER A 8 -7.26 6.83 11.98
N PRO A 9 -7.91 6.09 12.90
CA PRO A 9 -7.96 4.62 12.90
C PRO A 9 -8.77 4.01 11.73
N GLY A 10 -9.07 4.78 10.69
CA GLY A 10 -9.83 4.37 9.52
C GLY A 10 -9.34 4.99 8.21
N SER A 11 -8.13 5.59 8.20
CA SER A 11 -7.58 6.13 6.95
C SER A 11 -7.15 4.96 6.06
N VAL A 12 -7.98 4.65 5.07
CA VAL A 12 -7.62 3.73 3.98
C VAL A 12 -6.27 4.19 3.43
N ARG A 13 -5.28 3.30 3.41
CA ARG A 13 -3.97 3.62 2.83
C ARG A 13 -4.14 4.08 1.40
N SER A 14 -3.57 5.22 1.07
CA SER A 14 -3.54 5.74 -0.29
C SER A 14 -2.77 4.79 -1.22
N ALA A 15 -2.99 4.90 -2.54
CA ALA A 15 -2.24 4.14 -3.52
C ALA A 15 -0.71 4.39 -3.40
N ALA A 16 -0.30 5.60 -3.01
CA ALA A 16 1.11 5.94 -2.80
C ALA A 16 1.72 5.17 -1.62
N GLU A 17 1.01 5.11 -0.49
CA GLU A 17 1.45 4.37 0.71
C GLU A 17 1.53 2.86 0.45
N LEU A 18 0.55 2.31 -0.28
CA LEU A 18 0.55 0.91 -0.68
C LEU A 18 1.73 0.57 -1.60
N ASN A 19 2.04 1.45 -2.57
CA ASN A 19 3.22 1.28 -3.42
C ASN A 19 4.54 1.35 -2.63
N ALA A 20 4.62 2.24 -1.63
CA ALA A 20 5.79 2.31 -0.75
C ALA A 20 5.95 1.03 0.08
N ALA A 21 4.85 0.52 0.65
CA ALA A 21 4.84 -0.74 1.41
C ALA A 21 5.24 -1.94 0.54
N ILE A 22 4.74 -2.02 -0.70
CA ILE A 22 5.12 -3.06 -1.66
C ILE A 22 6.64 -3.01 -1.92
N ARG A 23 7.19 -1.82 -2.19
CA ARG A 23 8.64 -1.66 -2.44
C ARG A 23 9.47 -2.02 -1.22
N ALA A 24 8.99 -1.72 -0.02
CA ALA A 24 9.66 -2.05 1.23
C ALA A 24 9.80 -3.56 1.49
N LEU A 25 9.02 -4.41 0.81
CA LEU A 25 9.21 -5.86 0.88
C LEU A 25 10.56 -6.31 0.30
N TRP A 26 11.13 -5.56 -0.64
CA TRP A 26 12.44 -5.85 -1.20
C TRP A 26 13.54 -5.13 -0.43
N SER A 27 14.35 -5.90 0.31
CA SER A 27 15.60 -5.40 0.89
C SER A 27 16.66 -5.12 -0.19
N HIS A 28 16.59 -5.82 -1.33
CA HIS A 28 17.44 -5.59 -2.49
C HIS A 28 16.72 -6.01 -3.79
N PRO A 29 16.89 -5.29 -4.93
CA PRO A 29 16.16 -5.58 -6.17
C PRO A 29 16.42 -6.97 -6.76
N ALA A 30 17.60 -7.54 -6.49
CA ALA A 30 17.99 -8.86 -7.00
C ALA A 30 17.61 -10.01 -6.05
N VAL A 31 17.05 -9.74 -4.87
CA VAL A 31 16.67 -10.78 -3.91
C VAL A 31 15.18 -11.11 -4.08
N PRO A 32 14.82 -12.37 -4.33
CA PRO A 32 13.43 -12.78 -4.43
C PRO A 32 12.74 -12.72 -3.07
N LEU A 33 11.43 -12.46 -3.08
CA LEU A 33 10.61 -12.49 -1.87
C LEU A 33 10.52 -13.91 -1.30
N THR A 34 10.69 -14.01 0.01
CA THR A 34 10.33 -15.21 0.78
C THR A 34 8.83 -15.50 0.67
N ASP A 35 8.39 -16.72 0.98
CA ASP A 35 6.97 -17.08 0.87
C ASP A 35 6.07 -16.22 1.77
N GLY A 36 6.53 -15.83 2.96
CA GLY A 36 5.83 -14.91 3.84
C GLY A 36 5.70 -13.50 3.25
N GLN A 37 6.78 -12.95 2.69
CA GLN A 37 6.74 -11.66 2.00
C GLN A 37 5.87 -11.72 0.73
N ARG A 38 5.83 -12.86 0.04
CA ARG A 38 4.99 -13.05 -1.14
C ARG A 38 3.51 -13.03 -0.78
N ALA A 39 3.12 -13.64 0.34
CA ALA A 39 1.75 -13.56 0.85
C ALA A 39 1.35 -12.11 1.16
N GLU A 40 2.25 -11.34 1.80
CA GLU A 40 2.01 -9.93 2.08
C GLU A 40 1.96 -9.08 0.79
N TYR A 41 2.82 -9.36 -0.18
CA TYR A 41 2.79 -8.73 -1.51
C TYR A 41 1.40 -8.90 -2.16
N TRP A 42 0.85 -10.11 -2.17
CA TRP A 42 -0.48 -10.37 -2.74
C TRP A 42 -1.57 -9.60 -2.00
N ARG A 43 -1.50 -9.52 -0.67
CA ARG A 43 -2.42 -8.73 0.15
C ARG A 43 -2.37 -7.25 -0.22
N LEU A 44 -1.17 -6.67 -0.30
CA LEU A 44 -0.97 -5.27 -0.65
C LEU A 44 -1.41 -4.96 -2.09
N CYS A 45 -1.15 -5.86 -3.04
CA CYS A 45 -1.66 -5.73 -4.42
C CYS A 45 -3.18 -5.77 -4.49
N ALA A 46 -3.84 -6.64 -3.72
CA ALA A 46 -5.29 -6.69 -3.64
C ALA A 46 -5.89 -5.40 -3.04
N GLU A 47 -5.26 -4.84 -2.02
CA GLU A 47 -5.64 -3.55 -1.43
C GLU A 47 -5.44 -2.41 -2.43
N LEU A 48 -4.30 -2.37 -3.13
CA LEU A 48 -4.01 -1.37 -4.15
C LEU A 48 -5.03 -1.40 -5.30
N ALA A 49 -5.41 -2.59 -5.75
CA ALA A 49 -6.43 -2.77 -6.79
C ALA A 49 -7.83 -2.30 -6.35
N ARG A 50 -8.14 -2.31 -5.04
CA ARG A 50 -9.39 -1.75 -4.51
C ARG A 50 -9.34 -0.24 -4.50
N VAL A 51 -8.23 0.35 -4.03
CA VAL A 51 -8.03 1.80 -4.01
C VAL A 51 -8.05 2.38 -5.42
N GLN A 52 -7.32 1.79 -6.36
CA GLN A 52 -7.31 2.24 -7.76
C GLN A 52 -8.69 2.17 -8.42
N ARG A 53 -9.51 1.16 -8.11
CA ARG A 53 -10.89 1.09 -8.62
C ARG A 53 -11.81 2.12 -7.97
N GLY A 54 -11.61 2.42 -6.69
CA GLY A 54 -12.34 3.48 -5.98
C GLY A 54 -11.99 4.88 -6.49
N ASP A 55 -10.71 5.15 -6.75
CA ASP A 55 -10.23 6.41 -7.34
C ASP A 55 -10.76 6.60 -8.78
N VAL A 56 -10.80 5.53 -9.58
CA VAL A 56 -11.37 5.59 -10.95
C VAL A 56 -12.88 5.85 -10.93
N ALA A 57 -13.59 5.43 -9.89
CA ALA A 57 -15.03 5.69 -9.75
C ALA A 57 -15.35 7.13 -9.26
N ALA A 58 -14.36 7.87 -8.75
CA ALA A 58 -14.54 9.23 -8.26
C ALA A 58 -14.47 10.32 -9.37
N VAL A 59 -14.37 9.91 -10.63
CA VAL A 59 -14.44 10.81 -11.80
C VAL A 59 -15.79 10.61 -12.49
N ALA A 60 -16.83 11.26 -11.99
CA ALA A 60 -18.13 11.40 -12.65
C ALA A 60 -18.72 12.80 -12.37
#